data_AF-A0AAU9LEJ2-F1
#
_entry.id   AF-A0AAU9LEJ2-F1
#
_cell.length_a   1.000
_cell.length_b   1.000
_cell.length_c   1.000
_cell.angle_alpha   90.00
_cell.angle_beta   90.00
_cell.angle_gamma   90.00
#
_symmetry.space_group_name_H-M   'P 1'
#
loop_
_entity.id
_entity.type
_entity.pdbx_description
1 polymer ?
#
loop_
_entity_poly.entity_id
_entity_poly.type
_entity_poly.pdbx_seq_one_letter_code
_entity_poly.pdbx_strand_id
1 'polypeptide(L)'
;MVLVTSTGQSPTRIIFGIYNRLTEIDNLPTEDKVLLNSLQSDNHLVVVVYVLYYCTTILYTPFGSDAHAFTLDHSTEDFVLTHPDVKIPRRGQIYSGNDS
;
A
#
# COMPACT_ATOMS: atom_id res chain seq x y z
N MET A 1 -1.78 8.46 8.02
CA MET A 1 -0.81 7.60 7.30
C MET A 1 -0.40 6.51 8.27
N VAL A 2 -0.83 5.29 8.03
CA VAL A 2 -0.38 4.13 8.82
C VAL A 2 0.62 3.37 7.96
N LEU A 3 1.86 3.26 8.44
CA LEU A 3 2.95 2.57 7.77
C LEU A 3 3.10 1.18 8.39
N VAL A 4 2.92 0.13 7.60
CA VAL A 4 3.19 -1.25 8.01
C VAL A 4 4.35 -1.76 7.16
N THR A 5 5.55 -1.79 7.76
CA THR A 5 6.74 -2.38 7.13
C THR A 5 6.85 -3.85 7.52
N SER A 6 7.00 -4.74 6.54
CA SER A 6 7.37 -6.13 6.78
C SER A 6 8.83 -6.32 6.37
N THR A 7 9.71 -6.44 7.36
CA THR A 7 11.13 -6.71 7.15
C THR A 7 11.44 -8.18 7.47
N GLY A 8 11.23 -9.05 6.49
CA GLY A 8 11.77 -10.41 6.47
C GLY A 8 12.85 -10.53 5.39
N GLN A 9 13.88 -11.34 5.60
CA GLN A 9 14.94 -11.60 4.62
C GLN A 9 14.33 -12.18 3.32
N SER A 10 14.49 -11.49 2.18
CA SER A 10 13.83 -11.68 0.86
C SER A 10 12.74 -10.63 0.57
N PRO A 11 12.50 -10.28 -0.70
CA PRO A 11 12.29 -8.91 -1.18
C PRO A 11 11.55 -8.00 -0.22
N THR A 12 12.18 -6.89 0.15
CA THR A 12 11.61 -5.93 1.09
C THR A 12 10.36 -5.31 0.50
N ARG A 13 9.31 -5.27 1.32
CA ARG A 13 8.00 -4.76 0.94
C ARG A 13 7.58 -3.68 1.91
N ILE A 14 6.99 -2.62 1.38
CA ILE A 14 6.37 -1.56 2.17
C ILE A 14 4.89 -1.54 1.83
N ILE A 15 4.04 -1.57 2.85
CA ILE A 15 2.60 -1.36 2.70
C ILE A 15 2.24 -0.14 3.54
N PHE A 16 1.47 0.79 2.97
CA PHE A 16 0.92 1.89 3.75
C PHE A 16 -0.50 2.23 3.30
N GLY A 17 -1.31 2.64 4.28
CA GLY A 17 -2.66 3.10 4.10
C GLY A 17 -2.79 4.61 4.25
N ILE A 18 -3.51 5.23 3.32
CA ILE A 18 -3.95 6.62 3.40
C ILE A 18 -5.40 6.62 3.87
N TYR A 19 -5.65 7.25 5.01
CA TYR A 19 -6.96 7.34 5.64
C TYR A 19 -7.43 8.80 5.61
N ASN A 20 -8.74 8.99 5.48
CA ASN A 20 -9.35 10.29 5.74
C ASN A 20 -9.17 10.64 7.21
N ARG A 21 -8.75 11.87 7.50
CA ARG A 21 -8.69 12.35 8.87
C ARG A 21 -10.10 12.39 9.48
N LEU A 22 -10.21 12.01 10.75
CA LEU A 22 -11.43 12.23 11.53
C LEU A 22 -11.47 13.69 11.99
N THR A 23 -12.38 14.49 11.42
CA THR A 23 -12.53 15.91 11.78
C THR A 23 -13.21 16.10 13.14
N GLU A 24 -13.96 15.09 13.60
CA GLU A 24 -14.70 15.12 14.88
C GLU A 24 -13.77 15.23 16.10
N ILE A 25 -12.53 14.76 15.97
CA ILE A 25 -11.53 14.74 17.04
C ILE A 25 -10.53 15.90 16.98
N ASP A 26 -10.82 16.91 16.15
CA ASP A 26 -9.92 18.04 15.90
C ASP A 26 -9.67 18.95 17.10
N ASN A 27 -10.52 18.85 18.13
CA ASN A 27 -10.37 19.61 19.37
C ASN A 27 -9.58 18.86 20.46
N LEU A 28 -9.22 17.59 20.23
CA LEU A 28 -8.46 16.80 21.20
C LEU A 28 -6.97 17.21 21.26
N PRO A 29 -6.26 16.84 22.33
CA PRO A 29 -4.80 16.93 22.37
C PRO A 29 -4.13 16.19 21.20
N THR A 30 -2.92 16.63 20.82
CA THR A 30 -2.20 16.09 19.66
C THR A 30 -1.96 14.58 19.76
N GLU A 31 -1.59 14.08 20.93
CA GLU A 31 -1.31 12.65 21.13
C GLU A 31 -2.55 11.79 20.88
N ASP A 32 -3.69 12.18 21.44
CA ASP A 32 -4.98 11.50 21.25
C ASP A 32 -5.43 11.53 19.79
N LYS A 33 -5.24 12.68 19.11
CA LYS A 33 -5.51 12.82 17.67
C LYS A 33 -4.72 11.81 16.85
N VAL A 34 -3.42 11.69 17.11
CA VAL A 34 -2.53 10.80 16.36
C VAL A 34 -2.94 9.35 16.58
N LEU A 35 -3.19 8.96 17.84
CA LEU A 35 -3.62 7.61 18.18
C LEU A 35 -4.95 7.25 17.51
N LEU A 36 -5.98 8.09 17.67
CA LEU A 36 -7.31 7.83 17.12
C LEU A 36 -7.35 7.87 15.60
N ASN A 37 -6.57 8.75 14.95
CA ASN A 37 -6.43 8.73 13.49
C ASN A 37 -5.64 7.51 12.97
N SER A 38 -4.83 6.87 13.81
CA SER A 38 -4.08 5.66 13.43
C SER A 38 -4.89 4.37 13.62
N LEU A 39 -5.91 4.41 14.50
CA LEU A 39 -6.77 3.27 14.84
C LEU A 39 -8.17 3.35 14.20
N GLN A 40 -8.30 4.08 13.09
CA GLN A 40 -9.57 4.21 12.40
C GLN A 40 -10.03 2.89 11.77
N SER A 41 -11.35 2.74 11.63
CA SER A 41 -11.93 1.64 10.86
C SER A 41 -11.59 1.74 9.38
N ASP A 42 -11.46 0.59 8.70
CA ASP A 42 -11.15 0.49 7.27
C ASP A 42 -12.14 1.20 6.35
N ASN A 43 -13.34 1.53 6.81
CA ASN A 43 -14.29 2.36 6.05
C ASN A 43 -13.76 3.78 5.74
N HIS A 44 -12.75 4.25 6.48
CA HIS A 44 -12.08 5.53 6.24
C HIS A 44 -10.81 5.41 5.39
N LEU A 45 -10.45 4.19 4.97
CA LEU A 45 -9.31 3.92 4.09
C LEU A 45 -9.62 4.46 2.70
N VAL A 46 -8.82 5.42 2.25
CA VAL A 46 -8.91 6.01 0.91
C VAL A 46 -8.21 5.14 -0.10
N VAL A 47 -6.98 4.73 0.23
CA VAL A 47 -6.15 3.93 -0.66
C VAL A 47 -5.08 3.17 0.14
N VAL A 48 -4.76 1.97 -0.34
CA VAL A 48 -3.58 1.19 0.08
C VAL A 48 -2.56 1.23 -1.04
N VAL A 49 -1.32 1.50 -0.66
CA VAL A 49 -0.18 1.47 -1.58
C VAL A 49 0.78 0.38 -1.13
N TYR A 50 1.31 -0.34 -2.10
CA TYR A 50 2.28 -1.41 -1.89
C TYR A 50 3.51 -1.17 -2.77
N VAL A 51 4.69 -1.14 -2.16
CA VAL A 51 5.97 -1.01 -2.87
C VAL A 51 6.78 -2.29 -2.68
N LEU A 52 7.15 -2.90 -3.80
CA LEU A 52 8.00 -4.08 -3.84
C LEU A 52 9.40 -3.66 -4.27
N TYR A 53 10.39 -3.97 -3.41
CA TYR A 53 11.81 -3.82 -3.71
C TYR A 53 12.41 -5.20 -3.96
N TYR A 54 12.67 -5.51 -5.24
CA TYR A 54 13.39 -6.72 -5.66
C TYR A 54 14.41 -6.38 -6.76
N CYS A 55 14.41 -7.07 -7.91
CA CYS A 55 15.20 -6.70 -9.09
C CYS A 55 14.76 -5.36 -9.70
N THR A 56 13.51 -4.97 -9.48
CA THR A 56 12.95 -3.67 -9.83
C THR A 56 12.23 -3.10 -8.61
N THR A 57 12.06 -1.78 -8.59
CA THR A 57 11.17 -1.11 -7.63
C THR A 57 9.81 -0.88 -8.29
N ILE A 58 8.77 -1.54 -7.77
CA ILE A 58 7.42 -1.43 -8.32
C ILE A 58 6.48 -0.89 -7.24
N LEU A 59 5.78 0.19 -7.56
CA LEU A 59 4.71 0.76 -6.76
C LEU A 59 3.35 0.31 -7.33
N TYR A 60 2.54 -0.31 -6.50
CA TYR A 60 1.16 -0.67 -6.78
C TYR A 60 0.22 0.26 -6.01
N THR A 61 -0.72 0.87 -6.72
CA THR A 61 -1.78 1.69 -6.12
C THR A 61 -3.03 1.60 -6.97
N PRO A 62 -4.24 1.59 -6.38
CA PRO A 62 -5.47 1.74 -7.13
C PRO A 62 -5.66 3.18 -7.62
N PHE A 63 -6.29 3.31 -8.78
CA PHE A 63 -6.97 4.53 -9.22
C PHE A 63 -8.42 4.16 -9.58
N GLY A 64 -9.38 4.68 -8.82
CA GLY A 64 -10.76 4.23 -8.93
C GLY A 64 -10.91 2.78 -8.46
N SER A 65 -11.46 1.91 -9.32
CA SER A 65 -11.72 0.51 -8.99
C SER A 65 -10.55 -0.43 -9.26
N ASP A 66 -9.54 0.03 -10.00
CA ASP A 66 -8.56 -0.83 -10.64
C ASP A 66 -7.16 -0.54 -10.08
N ALA A 67 -6.36 -1.61 -9.94
CA ALA A 67 -4.99 -1.51 -9.45
C ALA A 67 -4.04 -1.19 -10.61
N HIS A 68 -3.06 -0.32 -10.39
CA HIS A 68 -2.04 0.04 -11.37
C HIS A 68 -0.65 -0.22 -10.80
N ALA A 69 0.29 -0.62 -11.65
CA ALA A 69 1.69 -0.79 -11.29
C ALA A 69 2.58 0.21 -12.02
N PHE A 70 3.44 0.86 -11.25
CA PHE A 70 4.46 1.78 -11.71
C PHE A 70 5.83 1.21 -11.42
N THR A 71 6.73 1.24 -12.39
CA THR A 71 8.12 0.84 -12.18
C THR A 71 8.98 2.10 -12.06
N LEU A 72 9.88 2.12 -11.09
CA LEU A 72 10.89 3.17 -10.99
C LEU A 72 11.89 3.05 -12.14
N ASP A 73 12.00 4.10 -12.96
CA ASP A 73 13.10 4.24 -13.91
C ASP A 73 14.27 4.93 -13.20
N HIS A 74 15.34 4.18 -12.95
CA HIS A 74 16.54 4.71 -12.28
C HIS A 74 17.30 5.76 -13.10
N SER A 75 17.01 5.89 -14.41
CA SER A 75 17.67 6.88 -15.26
C SER A 75 17.04 8.27 -15.12
N THR A 76 15.72 8.31 -14.92
CA THR A 76 14.92 9.54 -14.80
C THR A 76 14.53 9.84 -13.35
N GLU A 77 14.68 8.86 -12.45
CA GLU A 77 14.20 8.89 -11.06
C GLU A 77 12.67 9.00 -10.93
N ASP A 78 11.94 8.68 -12.00
CA ASP A 78 10.48 8.75 -12.05
C ASP A 78 9.80 7.38 -11.98
N PHE A 79 8.61 7.33 -11.38
CA PHE A 79 7.73 6.18 -11.46
C PHE A 79 6.90 6.23 -12.74
N VAL A 80 7.17 5.29 -13.66
CA VAL A 80 6.49 5.21 -14.95
C VAL A 80 5.39 4.14 -14.89
N LEU A 81 4.20 4.45 -15.40
CA LEU A 81 3.10 3.48 -15.49
C LEU A 81 3.50 2.35 -16.45
N THR A 82 3.67 1.15 -15.92
CA THR A 82 4.08 -0.02 -16.71
C THR A 82 2.96 -1.03 -16.89
N HIS A 83 2.06 -1.15 -15.90
CA HIS A 83 0.94 -2.08 -15.96
C HIS A 83 -0.34 -1.38 -15.52
N PRO A 84 -1.16 -0.88 -16.46
CA PRO A 84 -2.50 -0.40 -16.15
C PRO A 84 -3.44 -1.56 -15.84
N ASP A 85 -4.46 -1.31 -15.02
CA ASP A 85 -5.61 -2.20 -14.79
C ASP A 85 -5.24 -3.64 -14.42
N VAL A 86 -4.29 -3.80 -13.49
CA VAL A 86 -3.82 -5.10 -12.99
C VAL A 86 -5.00 -5.88 -12.40
N LYS A 87 -5.25 -7.08 -12.94
CA LYS A 87 -6.28 -8.01 -12.47
C LYS A 87 -5.68 -9.33 -12.02
N ILE A 88 -6.25 -9.88 -10.95
CA ILE A 88 -5.96 -11.26 -10.53
C ILE A 88 -6.64 -12.22 -11.52
N PRO A 89 -5.91 -13.21 -12.08
CA PRO A 89 -6.50 -14.18 -13.00
C PRO A 89 -7.54 -15.05 -12.28
N ARG A 90 -8.60 -15.44 -13.00
CA ARG A 90 -9.72 -16.26 -12.46
C ARG A 90 -9.29 -17.63 -11.93
N ARG A 91 -8.19 -18.19 -12.43
CA ARG A 91 -7.62 -19.46 -11.97
C ARG A 91 -6.12 -19.29 -11.82
N GLY A 92 -5.60 -19.64 -10.65
CA GLY A 92 -4.17 -19.80 -10.39
C GLY A 92 -3.82 -21.27 -10.25
N GLN A 93 -2.60 -21.65 -10.65
CA GLN A 93 -2.04 -22.99 -10.41
C GLN A 93 -0.99 -22.99 -9.29
N ILE A 94 -0.78 -21.84 -8.64
CA ILE A 94 0.25 -21.63 -7.63
C ILE A 94 -0.44 -21.48 -6.28
N TYR A 95 0.02 -22.24 -5.29
CA TYR A 95 -0.37 -22.13 -3.89
C TYR A 95 0.81 -21.59 -3.08
N SER A 96 0.54 -20.67 -2.15
CA SER A 96 1.53 -20.13 -1.21
C SER A 96 0.95 -20.26 0.18
N GLY A 97 1.52 -21.16 0.97
CA GLY A 97 1.14 -21.44 2.34
C GLY A 97 2.33 -22.03 3.09
N ASN A 98 2.22 -22.09 4.41
CA ASN A 98 3.19 -22.79 5.22
C ASN A 98 2.64 -24.19 5.53
N ASP A 99 3.25 -25.24 4.97
CA ASP A 99 2.79 -26.63 5.07
C ASP A 99 3.35 -27.38 6.30
N SER A 100 3.64 -26.65 7.39
CA SER A 100 4.22 -27.21 8.62
C SER A 100 3.17 -27.64 9.64
#